data_AF-F6FVN9-F1
#
_entry.id   AF-F6FVN9-F1
#
_cell.length_a   1.000
_cell.length_b   1.000
_cell.length_c   1.000
_cell.angle_alpha   90.00
_cell.angle_beta   90.00
_cell.angle_gamma   90.00
#
_symmetry.space_group_name_H-M   'P 1'
#
loop_
_entity.id
_entity.type
_entity.pdbx_description
1 polymer ?
#
loop_
_entity_poly.entity_id
_entity_poly.type
_entity_poly.pdbx_seq_one_letter_code
_entity_poly.pdbx_strand_id
1 'polypeptide(L)'
;MTVAIEIVFDDDPCIPVVPVAPAVTPSVCPPGSSTVTRPTLTLPTTTGITYTVDPAGPYSGGQTVTVTAALQEGYAWGELPAGWVTASPTATFVVTLGPDAECPKAPVKIPPKSPPLAVTGPGAIVTYAGLAGLALLVGAGLMWVSCVQRGQSHLWPFRK
;
A
#
# COMPACT_ATOMS: atom_id res chain seq x y z
N MET A 1 -35.88 -22.87 58.63
CA MET A 1 -36.80 -23.10 57.48
C MET A 1 -36.07 -22.60 56.25
N THR A 2 -35.65 -23.50 55.38
CA THR A 2 -34.88 -23.15 54.18
C THR A 2 -35.85 -23.12 53.01
N VAL A 3 -35.97 -21.98 52.33
CA VAL A 3 -36.84 -21.84 51.16
C VAL A 3 -35.99 -22.07 49.91
N ALA A 4 -36.40 -23.02 49.09
CA ALA A 4 -35.84 -23.20 47.75
C ALA A 4 -36.63 -22.34 46.76
N ILE A 5 -35.92 -21.58 45.94
CA ILE A 5 -36.48 -20.82 44.82
C ILE A 5 -36.19 -21.64 43.56
N GLU A 6 -37.25 -22.03 42.87
CA GLU A 6 -37.16 -22.66 41.55
C GLU A 6 -37.32 -21.55 40.51
N ILE A 7 -36.28 -21.34 39.69
CA ILE A 7 -36.30 -20.36 38.62
C ILE A 7 -36.73 -21.10 37.35
N VAL A 8 -37.92 -20.76 36.84
CA VAL A 8 -38.41 -21.26 35.56
C VAL A 8 -38.05 -20.21 34.51
N PHE A 9 -37.26 -20.59 33.52
CA PHE A 9 -37.04 -19.78 32.32
C PHE A 9 -38.10 -20.19 31.30
N ASP A 10 -38.95 -19.25 30.88
CA ASP A 10 -39.81 -19.43 29.71
C ASP A 10 -38.90 -19.46 28.47
N ASP A 11 -38.73 -20.64 27.87
CA ASP A 11 -38.05 -20.80 26.59
C ASP A 11 -38.93 -20.17 25.48
N ASP A 12 -38.75 -18.88 25.20
CA ASP A 12 -39.31 -18.27 24.00
C ASP A 12 -38.65 -18.94 22.78
N PRO A 13 -39.41 -19.65 21.91
CA PRO A 13 -38.81 -20.42 20.85
C PRO A 13 -38.18 -19.50 19.80
N CYS A 14 -36.85 -19.49 19.75
CA CYS A 14 -36.10 -18.75 18.72
C CYS A 14 -36.50 -19.17 17.30
N ILE A 15 -36.51 -18.21 16.37
CA ILE A 15 -36.80 -18.45 14.96
C ILE A 15 -35.56 -19.07 14.28
N PRO A 16 -35.67 -20.28 13.68
CA PRO A 16 -34.53 -20.92 13.04
C PRO A 16 -34.17 -20.26 11.70
N VAL A 17 -32.88 -20.01 11.48
CA VAL A 17 -32.33 -19.43 10.24
C VAL A 17 -31.07 -20.16 9.77
N VAL A 18 -30.82 -20.11 8.46
CA VAL A 18 -29.69 -20.80 7.83
C VAL A 18 -28.86 -19.77 7.06
N PRO A 19 -27.52 -19.70 7.28
CA PRO A 19 -26.69 -18.76 6.55
C PRO A 19 -26.49 -19.20 5.10
N VAL A 20 -26.45 -18.22 4.19
CA VAL A 20 -26.14 -18.44 2.78
C VAL A 20 -24.66 -18.16 2.53
N ALA A 21 -24.00 -18.98 1.72
CA ALA A 21 -22.60 -18.76 1.32
C ALA A 21 -22.45 -17.50 0.45
N PRO A 22 -21.33 -16.76 0.55
CA PRO A 22 -21.08 -15.60 -0.29
C PRO A 22 -20.80 -15.99 -1.74
N ALA A 23 -21.04 -15.07 -2.67
CA ALA A 23 -20.73 -15.25 -4.09
C ALA A 23 -19.36 -14.62 -4.43
N VAL A 24 -18.51 -15.37 -5.13
CA VAL A 24 -17.20 -14.91 -5.60
C VAL A 24 -17.26 -14.60 -7.10
N THR A 25 -16.82 -13.41 -7.48
CA THR A 25 -16.52 -13.10 -8.89
C THR A 25 -15.00 -13.15 -9.07
N PRO A 26 -14.48 -14.02 -9.96
CA PRO A 26 -13.04 -14.16 -10.17
C PRO A 26 -12.44 -12.93 -10.85
N SER A 27 -11.12 -12.81 -10.78
CA SER A 27 -10.36 -11.86 -11.61
C SER A 27 -10.46 -12.26 -13.09
N VAL A 28 -10.46 -11.26 -13.98
CA VAL A 28 -10.51 -11.47 -15.43
C VAL A 28 -9.62 -10.47 -16.17
N CYS A 29 -9.33 -10.79 -17.42
CA CYS A 29 -8.73 -9.86 -18.38
C CYS A 29 -9.83 -9.36 -19.31
N PRO A 30 -10.25 -8.07 -19.19
CA PRO A 30 -11.21 -7.51 -20.13
C PRO A 30 -10.69 -7.65 -21.58
N PRO A 31 -11.58 -7.85 -22.57
CA PRO A 31 -11.17 -7.99 -23.96
C PRO A 31 -10.27 -6.83 -24.43
N GLY A 32 -9.09 -7.14 -24.97
CA GLY A 32 -8.11 -6.15 -25.43
C GLY A 32 -7.31 -5.45 -24.33
N SER A 33 -7.49 -5.82 -23.06
CA SER A 33 -6.75 -5.27 -21.92
C SER A 33 -5.51 -6.11 -21.58
N SER A 34 -4.42 -5.44 -21.23
CA SER A 34 -3.25 -6.05 -20.57
C SER A 34 -3.29 -5.91 -19.05
N THR A 35 -4.42 -5.47 -18.49
CA THR A 35 -4.63 -5.20 -17.06
C THR A 35 -5.67 -6.15 -16.50
N VAL A 36 -5.33 -6.80 -15.38
CA VAL A 36 -6.17 -7.74 -14.62
C VAL A 36 -7.18 -6.98 -13.76
N THR A 37 -8.44 -7.40 -13.73
CA THR A 37 -9.42 -6.92 -12.75
C THR A 37 -9.30 -7.71 -11.45
N ARG A 38 -9.51 -7.06 -10.31
CA ARG A 38 -9.49 -7.74 -9.01
C ARG A 38 -10.72 -8.67 -8.86
N PRO A 39 -10.60 -9.78 -8.12
CA PRO A 39 -11.76 -10.55 -7.71
C PRO A 39 -12.64 -9.74 -6.76
N THR A 40 -13.93 -10.09 -6.69
CA THR A 40 -14.88 -9.49 -5.76
C THR A 40 -15.62 -10.56 -4.98
N LEU A 41 -16.07 -10.18 -3.78
CA LEU A 41 -16.87 -11.01 -2.89
C LEU A 41 -18.18 -10.28 -2.60
N THR A 42 -19.31 -10.94 -2.86
CA THR A 42 -20.65 -10.40 -2.59
C THR A 42 -21.26 -11.17 -1.43
N LEU A 43 -21.59 -10.44 -0.36
CA LEU A 43 -22.27 -11.01 0.80
C LEU A 43 -23.78 -11.14 0.53
N PRO A 44 -24.42 -12.21 1.02
CA PRO A 44 -25.87 -12.34 0.94
C PRO A 44 -26.56 -11.48 1.98
N THR A 45 -27.86 -11.29 1.81
CA THR A 45 -28.74 -10.71 2.83
C THR A 45 -29.71 -11.76 3.31
N THR A 46 -29.66 -12.07 4.61
CA THR A 46 -30.52 -13.07 5.23
C THR A 46 -31.15 -12.46 6.47
N THR A 47 -32.48 -12.52 6.58
CA THR A 47 -33.20 -12.02 7.76
C THR A 47 -32.70 -12.72 9.03
N GLY A 48 -32.46 -11.97 10.09
CA GLY A 48 -31.94 -12.50 11.35
C GLY A 48 -30.42 -12.74 11.37
N ILE A 49 -29.70 -12.41 10.30
CA ILE A 49 -28.24 -12.60 10.21
C ILE A 49 -27.56 -11.33 9.70
N THR A 50 -26.51 -10.91 10.42
CA THR A 50 -25.58 -9.87 9.96
C THR A 50 -24.28 -10.51 9.48
N TYR A 51 -23.81 -10.13 8.30
CA TYR A 51 -22.57 -10.65 7.73
C TYR A 51 -21.43 -9.62 7.82
N THR A 52 -20.25 -10.10 8.18
CA THR A 52 -18.99 -9.34 8.14
C THR A 52 -17.90 -10.15 7.45
N VAL A 53 -16.85 -9.47 6.98
CA VAL A 53 -15.73 -10.10 6.26
C VAL A 53 -14.40 -9.63 6.81
N ASP A 54 -13.46 -10.56 6.90
CA ASP A 54 -12.08 -10.26 7.26
C ASP A 54 -11.10 -11.12 6.43
N PRO A 55 -10.12 -10.50 5.75
CA PRO A 55 -9.95 -9.05 5.58
C PRO A 55 -11.06 -8.44 4.70
N ALA A 56 -11.30 -7.14 4.90
CA ALA A 56 -12.11 -6.37 3.96
C ALA A 56 -11.37 -6.21 2.62
N GLY A 57 -12.14 -6.07 1.53
CA GLY A 57 -11.58 -5.77 0.22
C GLY A 57 -10.84 -4.41 0.19
N PRO A 58 -10.06 -4.14 -0.86
CA PRO A 58 -9.99 -4.85 -2.14
C PRO A 58 -9.23 -6.18 -2.06
N TYR A 59 -9.65 -7.13 -2.88
CA TYR A 59 -9.09 -8.48 -2.87
C TYR A 59 -8.01 -8.71 -3.94
N SER A 60 -7.21 -9.76 -3.75
CA SER A 60 -6.19 -10.23 -4.69
C SER A 60 -6.36 -11.73 -4.96
N GLY A 61 -5.83 -12.23 -6.08
CA GLY A 61 -5.91 -13.64 -6.40
C GLY A 61 -5.19 -14.52 -5.38
N GLY A 62 -5.75 -15.70 -5.10
CA GLY A 62 -5.22 -16.65 -4.11
C GLY A 62 -5.47 -16.25 -2.66
N GLN A 63 -6.10 -15.11 -2.39
CA GLN A 63 -6.37 -14.64 -1.04
C GLN A 63 -7.46 -15.47 -0.35
N THR A 64 -7.25 -15.78 0.92
CA THR A 64 -8.27 -16.38 1.79
C THR A 64 -8.98 -15.29 2.60
N VAL A 65 -10.31 -15.36 2.64
CA VAL A 65 -11.20 -14.42 3.33
C VAL A 65 -12.14 -15.22 4.23
N THR A 66 -12.35 -14.75 5.45
CA THR A 66 -13.33 -15.31 6.38
C THR A 66 -14.59 -14.47 6.35
N VAL A 67 -15.73 -15.11 6.10
CA VAL A 67 -17.06 -14.51 6.25
C VAL A 67 -17.64 -14.96 7.57
N THR A 68 -18.06 -14.00 8.39
CA THR A 68 -18.72 -14.26 9.68
C THR A 68 -20.18 -13.89 9.57
N ALA A 69 -21.06 -14.84 9.86
CA ALA A 69 -22.48 -14.66 10.02
C ALA A 69 -22.80 -14.56 11.52
N ALA A 70 -23.48 -13.50 11.95
CA ALA A 70 -23.88 -13.30 13.34
C ALA A 70 -25.41 -13.24 13.45
N LEU A 71 -25.98 -14.04 14.36
CA LEU A 71 -27.42 -14.01 14.62
C LEU A 71 -27.84 -12.70 15.29
N GLN A 72 -29.02 -12.20 14.90
CA GLN A 72 -29.75 -11.18 15.63
C GLN A 72 -30.53 -11.81 16.79
N GLU A 73 -30.93 -11.00 17.77
CA GLU A 73 -31.75 -11.47 18.90
C GLU A 73 -33.06 -12.10 18.42
N GLY A 74 -33.52 -13.16 19.11
CA GLY A 74 -34.72 -13.92 18.75
C GLY A 74 -34.52 -14.95 17.63
N TYR A 75 -33.32 -15.07 17.08
CA TYR A 75 -32.99 -16.08 16.05
C TYR A 75 -32.03 -17.15 16.59
N ALA A 76 -32.13 -18.35 16.01
CA ALA A 76 -31.23 -19.47 16.27
C ALA A 76 -30.77 -20.11 14.96
N TRP A 77 -29.62 -20.79 15.00
CA TRP A 77 -29.15 -21.54 13.84
C TRP A 77 -30.04 -22.76 13.59
N GLY A 78 -30.44 -22.96 12.32
CA GLY A 78 -30.98 -24.22 11.83
C GLY A 78 -29.86 -25.22 11.49
N GLU A 79 -30.10 -26.08 10.51
CA GLU A 79 -29.05 -26.94 9.96
C GLU A 79 -28.15 -26.12 9.03
N LEU A 80 -26.86 -25.99 9.35
CA LEU A 80 -25.94 -25.21 8.54
C LEU A 80 -25.51 -25.98 7.28
N PRO A 81 -25.35 -25.30 6.13
CA PRO A 81 -24.80 -25.91 4.94
C PRO A 81 -23.32 -26.30 5.15
N ALA A 82 -22.83 -27.21 4.31
CA ALA A 82 -21.43 -27.60 4.32
C ALA A 82 -20.49 -26.39 4.16
N GLY A 83 -19.36 -26.43 4.88
CA GLY A 83 -18.33 -25.38 4.86
C GLY A 83 -18.52 -24.29 5.92
N TRP A 84 -19.68 -24.23 6.58
CA TRP A 84 -19.86 -23.37 7.75
C TRP A 84 -19.37 -24.04 9.04
N VAL A 85 -18.76 -23.26 9.92
CA VAL A 85 -18.37 -23.67 11.27
C VAL A 85 -19.14 -22.84 12.28
N THR A 86 -19.99 -23.49 13.06
CA THR A 86 -20.85 -22.82 14.05
C THR A 86 -20.10 -22.55 15.35
N ALA A 87 -20.20 -21.32 15.84
CA ALA A 87 -19.77 -20.86 17.15
C ALA A 87 -20.82 -19.87 17.69
N SER A 88 -22.01 -20.39 18.02
CA SER A 88 -23.19 -19.60 18.44
C SER A 88 -22.80 -18.46 19.41
N PRO A 89 -23.18 -17.21 19.13
CA PRO A 89 -24.18 -16.75 18.15
C PRO A 89 -23.65 -16.52 16.72
N THR A 90 -22.44 -16.96 16.42
CA THR A 90 -21.80 -16.76 15.11
C THR A 90 -21.61 -18.05 14.32
N ALA A 91 -21.41 -17.94 13.02
CA ALA A 91 -20.93 -19.01 12.16
C ALA A 91 -19.92 -18.44 11.18
N THR A 92 -18.86 -19.18 10.85
CA THR A 92 -17.81 -18.72 9.93
C THR A 92 -17.75 -19.57 8.68
N PHE A 93 -17.43 -18.95 7.55
CA PHE A 93 -17.24 -19.58 6.26
C PHE A 93 -15.95 -19.07 5.62
N VAL A 94 -15.05 -19.98 5.28
CA VAL A 94 -13.76 -19.62 4.67
C VAL A 94 -13.88 -19.67 3.16
N VAL A 95 -13.53 -18.56 2.52
CA VAL A 95 -13.51 -18.41 1.06
C VAL A 95 -12.06 -18.29 0.60
N THR A 96 -11.62 -19.18 -0.28
CA THR A 96 -10.34 -19.01 -0.99
C THR A 96 -10.61 -18.50 -2.40
N LEU A 97 -10.13 -17.30 -2.70
CA LEU A 97 -10.24 -16.70 -4.02
C LEU A 97 -9.28 -17.42 -4.98
N GLY A 98 -9.71 -17.63 -6.23
CA GLY A 98 -8.86 -18.18 -7.27
C GLY A 98 -7.64 -17.30 -7.57
N PRO A 99 -6.59 -17.82 -8.22
CA PRO A 99 -5.42 -17.04 -8.61
C PRO A 99 -5.81 -15.88 -9.55
N ASP A 100 -4.95 -14.87 -9.65
CA ASP A 100 -5.18 -13.75 -10.57
C ASP A 100 -5.13 -14.22 -12.03
N ALA A 101 -6.03 -13.70 -12.86
CA ALA A 101 -6.01 -13.98 -14.29
C ALA A 101 -4.69 -13.53 -14.92
N GLU A 102 -4.14 -14.37 -15.81
CA GLU A 102 -2.91 -14.06 -16.53
C GLU A 102 -3.26 -13.30 -17.83
N CYS A 103 -3.08 -11.98 -17.84
CA CYS A 103 -3.35 -11.19 -19.03
C CYS A 103 -2.21 -11.24 -20.05
N PRO A 104 -2.53 -11.16 -21.36
CA PRO A 104 -1.51 -11.01 -22.38
C PRO A 104 -0.68 -9.76 -22.09
N LYS A 105 0.65 -9.93 -22.07
CA LYS A 105 1.58 -8.81 -21.91
C LYS A 105 1.35 -7.85 -23.08
N ALA A 106 1.06 -6.59 -22.77
CA ALA A 106 1.05 -5.57 -23.81
C ALA A 106 2.40 -5.59 -24.55
N PRO A 107 2.43 -5.33 -25.86
CA PRO A 107 3.68 -5.04 -26.55
C PRO A 107 4.35 -3.88 -25.82
N VAL A 108 5.53 -4.12 -25.25
CA VAL A 108 6.34 -3.04 -24.65
C VAL A 108 6.71 -2.11 -25.80
N LYS A 109 6.05 -0.94 -25.89
CA LYS A 109 6.59 0.14 -26.71
C LYS A 109 7.91 0.54 -26.08
N ILE A 110 9.03 0.13 -26.67
CA ILE A 110 10.36 0.57 -26.24
C ILE A 110 10.37 2.10 -26.41
N PRO A 111 10.52 2.89 -25.33
CA PRO A 111 10.70 4.32 -25.49
C PRO A 111 11.92 4.53 -26.40
N PRO A 112 11.85 5.40 -27.44
CA PRO A 112 13.02 5.69 -28.23
C PRO A 112 14.14 6.13 -27.28
N LYS A 113 15.32 5.51 -27.42
CA LYS A 113 16.51 5.86 -26.66
C LYS A 113 16.62 7.38 -26.62
N SER A 114 16.45 8.00 -25.45
CA SER A 114 16.65 9.43 -25.30
C SER A 114 17.99 9.77 -25.92
N PRO A 115 18.06 10.73 -26.87
CA PRO A 115 19.33 11.25 -27.34
C PRO A 115 20.18 11.61 -26.11
N PRO A 116 21.51 11.44 -26.14
CA PRO A 116 22.34 11.95 -25.07
C PRO A 116 21.93 13.41 -24.83
N LEU A 117 21.61 13.73 -23.57
CA LEU A 117 21.38 15.11 -23.17
C LEU A 117 22.52 15.93 -23.76
N ALA A 118 22.20 16.90 -24.61
CA ALA A 118 23.20 17.85 -25.06
C ALA A 118 23.79 18.48 -23.80
N VAL A 119 25.04 18.15 -23.50
CA VAL A 119 25.80 18.81 -22.44
C VAL A 119 26.02 20.23 -22.93
N THR A 120 25.06 21.12 -22.69
CA THR A 120 25.30 22.56 -22.66
C THR A 120 26.00 22.86 -21.35
N GLY A 121 27.23 22.38 -21.22
CA GLY A 121 28.17 22.81 -20.19
C GLY A 121 28.75 24.18 -20.54
N PRO A 122 29.35 24.92 -19.59
CA PRO A 122 29.81 26.32 -19.75
C PRO A 122 31.02 26.53 -20.68
N GLY A 123 31.15 25.77 -21.77
CA GLY A 123 32.29 25.82 -22.70
C GLY A 123 32.11 26.71 -23.93
N ALA A 124 30.94 27.32 -24.14
CA ALA A 124 30.63 28.10 -25.35
C ALA A 124 31.07 29.58 -25.28
N ILE A 125 32.21 29.88 -24.65
CA ILE A 125 32.83 31.22 -24.66
C ILE A 125 34.26 31.16 -25.20
N VAL A 126 34.45 30.64 -26.40
CA VAL A 126 35.73 30.75 -27.11
C VAL A 126 35.52 31.34 -28.51
N THR A 127 34.84 32.49 -28.60
CA THR A 127 34.86 33.29 -29.84
C THR A 127 34.55 34.77 -29.60
N TYR A 128 35.31 35.45 -28.75
CA TYR A 128 35.44 36.92 -28.80
C TYR A 128 36.88 37.34 -28.50
N ALA A 129 37.82 36.82 -29.30
CA ALA A 129 39.11 37.47 -29.48
C ALA A 129 38.95 38.53 -30.58
N GLY A 130 38.60 39.74 -30.19
CA GLY A 130 38.52 40.89 -31.09
C GLY A 130 37.83 42.08 -30.44
N LEU A 131 38.63 43.07 -30.01
CA LEU A 131 38.24 44.45 -29.65
C LEU A 131 37.94 44.80 -28.18
N ALA A 132 38.71 44.30 -27.20
CA ALA A 132 38.80 44.98 -25.89
C ALA A 132 40.13 44.71 -25.15
N GLY A 133 41.26 44.76 -25.85
CA GLY A 133 42.54 44.96 -25.18
C GLY A 133 42.67 46.44 -24.79
N LEU A 134 42.34 46.79 -23.54
CA LEU A 134 42.83 47.95 -22.75
C LEU A 134 41.84 48.29 -21.61
N ALA A 135 41.95 47.62 -20.45
CA ALA A 135 41.75 48.22 -19.12
C ALA A 135 41.81 47.14 -18.01
N LEU A 136 42.40 47.51 -16.87
CA LEU A 136 42.41 46.83 -15.56
C LEU A 136 43.60 45.89 -15.24
N LEU A 137 44.79 46.49 -15.25
CA LEU A 137 46.05 46.02 -14.64
C LEU A 137 46.20 46.38 -13.13
N VAL A 138 45.18 46.27 -12.26
CA VAL A 138 45.35 46.79 -10.86
C VAL A 138 44.75 45.94 -9.72
N GLY A 139 44.08 44.80 -9.98
CA GLY A 139 43.28 44.15 -8.92
C GLY A 139 43.95 43.08 -8.04
N ALA A 140 44.82 42.24 -8.61
CA ALA A 140 45.15 40.93 -8.02
C ALA A 140 46.61 40.77 -7.54
N GLY A 141 47.29 41.87 -7.23
CA GLY A 141 48.67 41.85 -6.70
C GLY A 141 48.80 42.02 -5.19
N LEU A 142 47.78 42.53 -4.51
CA LEU A 142 47.91 42.96 -3.11
C LEU A 142 47.46 41.94 -2.06
N MET A 143 46.95 40.77 -2.46
CA MET A 143 46.44 39.78 -1.49
C MET A 143 47.31 38.54 -1.28
N TRP A 144 48.57 38.55 -1.77
CA TRP A 144 49.51 37.45 -1.54
C TRP A 144 50.76 37.81 -0.73
N VAL A 145 50.94 39.09 -0.37
CA VAL A 145 52.10 39.53 0.46
C VAL A 145 51.85 39.34 1.96
N SER A 146 50.60 39.23 2.42
CA SER A 146 50.30 39.19 3.87
C SER A 146 50.44 37.83 4.55
N CYS A 147 50.62 36.72 3.81
CA CYS A 147 50.83 35.39 4.41
C CYS A 147 52.30 35.03 4.67
N VAL A 148 53.26 35.71 4.05
CA VAL A 148 54.70 35.37 4.18
C VAL A 148 55.37 36.01 5.41
N GLN A 149 54.85 37.13 5.94
CA GLN A 149 55.48 37.84 7.07
C GLN A 149 55.05 37.38 8.47
N ARG A 150 54.02 36.53 8.62
CA ARG A 150 53.52 36.11 9.96
C ARG A 150 54.09 34.76 10.44
N GLY A 151 54.96 34.12 9.64
CA GLY A 151 55.54 32.81 9.95
C GLY A 151 56.98 32.82 10.51
N GLN A 152 57.63 33.98 10.66
CA GLN A 152 59.05 34.06 11.03
C GLN A 152 59.37 34.86 12.31
N SER A 153 58.38 35.42 13.00
CA SER A 153 58.63 36.35 14.13
C SER A 153 58.40 35.77 15.53
N HIS A 154 58.30 34.45 15.70
CA HIS A 154 58.07 33.86 17.04
C HIS A 154 58.88 32.60 17.34
N LEU A 155 60.17 32.56 16.98
CA LEU A 155 61.10 31.51 17.42
C LEU A 155 62.56 32.04 17.57
N TRP A 156 62.83 32.88 18.56
CA TRP A 156 63.97 32.67 19.49
C TRP A 156 63.89 33.60 20.73
N PRO A 157 64.33 33.13 21.92
CA PRO A 157 64.01 33.73 23.22
C PRO A 157 65.08 34.70 23.76
N PHE A 158 64.70 35.35 24.85
CA PHE A 158 65.56 35.96 25.88
C PHE A 158 66.94 35.29 26.07
N ARG A 159 68.02 36.10 26.03
CA ARG A 159 69.00 36.15 27.13
C ARG A 159 69.92 37.39 27.09
N LYS A 160 69.99 38.04 28.26
CA LYS A 160 70.85 39.15 28.74
C LYS A 160 70.47 40.55 28.33
#